data_AF-A0AAW1L4A3-F1
#
_entry.id   AF-A0AAW1L4A3-F1
#
_cell.length_a   1.000
_cell.length_b   1.000
_cell.length_c   1.000
_cell.angle_alpha   90.00
_cell.angle_beta   90.00
_cell.angle_gamma   90.00
#
_symmetry.space_group_name_H-M   'P 1'
#
loop_
_entity.id
_entity.type
_entity.pdbx_description
1 polymer ?
#
loop_
_entity_poly.entity_id
_entity_poly.type
_entity_poly.pdbx_seq_one_letter_code
_entity_poly.pdbx_strand_id
1 'polypeptide(L)'
;MISDYNISKSGVDSLDWKCANYSPNRRTTRWPMAVFFAVVNVSRVNAYILYQHYERPKTIIRLEFPKELAKSLCRPHWEGIYPTCKSSDLIIRLSGLLGIDEAPDEQRQPLDRPLEIKKTC
;
A
#
# COMPACT_ATOMS: atom_id res chain seq x y z
N MET A 1 23.16 20.72 -28.15
CA MET A 1 22.81 19.41 -28.76
C MET A 1 23.25 18.23 -27.89
N ILE A 2 24.55 18.03 -27.59
CA ILE A 2 24.98 16.92 -26.71
C ILE A 2 24.63 17.18 -25.23
N SER A 3 24.73 18.43 -24.79
CA SER A 3 24.41 18.88 -23.42
C SER A 3 22.94 18.62 -23.09
N ASP A 4 22.05 19.02 -23.99
CA ASP A 4 20.60 18.99 -23.78
C ASP A 4 20.09 17.55 -23.69
N TYR A 5 20.63 16.66 -24.54
CA TYR A 5 20.37 15.22 -24.47
C TYR A 5 20.82 14.61 -23.14
N ASN A 6 22.03 14.93 -22.68
CA ASN A 6 22.56 14.39 -21.44
C ASN A 6 21.76 14.82 -20.19
N ILE A 7 21.11 15.99 -20.24
CA ILE A 7 20.25 16.48 -19.17
C ILE A 7 18.94 15.67 -19.09
N SER A 8 18.33 15.34 -20.24
CA SER A 8 17.00 14.70 -20.27
C SER A 8 17.02 13.18 -20.31
N LYS A 9 18.11 12.54 -20.77
CA LYS A 9 18.17 11.08 -20.99
C LYS A 9 17.99 10.23 -19.73
N SER A 10 18.29 10.78 -18.55
CA SER A 10 18.31 10.04 -17.28
C SER A 10 16.94 9.85 -16.63
N GLY A 11 15.86 10.39 -17.22
CA GLY A 11 14.52 10.35 -16.62
C GLY A 11 14.00 8.93 -16.39
N VAL A 12 14.13 8.06 -17.39
CA VAL A 12 13.68 6.66 -17.31
C VAL A 12 14.55 5.86 -16.33
N ASP A 13 15.87 5.96 -16.45
CA ASP A 13 16.82 5.29 -15.54
C ASP A 13 16.57 5.69 -14.08
N SER A 14 16.24 6.96 -13.84
CA SER A 14 15.91 7.46 -12.52
C SER A 14 14.63 6.82 -11.98
N LEU A 15 13.61 6.63 -12.82
CA LEU A 15 12.38 5.93 -12.44
C LEU A 15 12.63 4.44 -12.19
N ASP A 16 13.44 3.79 -13.00
CA ASP A 16 13.80 2.38 -12.85
C ASP A 16 14.57 2.13 -11.55
N TRP A 17 15.57 2.97 -11.25
CA TRP A 17 16.27 2.95 -9.96
C TRP A 17 15.30 3.14 -8.79
N LYS A 18 14.35 4.08 -8.94
CA LYS A 18 13.33 4.35 -7.92
C LYS A 18 12.42 3.12 -7.69
N CYS A 19 12.07 2.39 -8.74
CA CYS A 19 11.25 1.18 -8.66
C CYS A 19 12.03 0.01 -8.06
N ALA A 20 13.29 -0.19 -8.46
CA ALA A 20 14.14 -1.28 -7.99
C ALA A 20 14.39 -1.25 -6.48
N ASN A 21 14.64 -0.05 -5.91
CA ASN A 21 15.05 0.08 -4.51
C ASN A 21 13.98 -0.36 -3.49
N TYR A 22 12.71 -0.28 -3.85
CA TYR A 22 11.59 -0.54 -2.93
C TYR A 22 10.45 -1.30 -3.63
N SER A 23 10.81 -2.36 -4.35
CA SER A 23 9.90 -3.10 -5.21
C SER A 23 8.98 -4.05 -4.41
N PRO A 24 7.65 -4.08 -4.67
CA PRO A 24 6.73 -5.10 -4.16
C PRO A 24 6.76 -6.39 -5.00
N ASN A 25 7.65 -6.50 -6.00
CA ASN A 25 7.74 -7.67 -6.86
C ASN A 25 7.97 -8.94 -6.05
N ARG A 26 7.21 -9.99 -6.37
CA ARG A 26 7.42 -11.34 -5.84
C ARG A 26 7.77 -12.29 -6.97
N ARG A 27 8.53 -13.35 -6.65
CA ARG A 27 8.77 -14.45 -7.59
C ARG A 27 7.42 -15.04 -8.00
N THR A 28 7.12 -15.00 -9.29
CA THR A 28 5.87 -15.50 -9.86
C THR A 28 6.18 -16.25 -11.15
N THR A 29 5.42 -17.32 -11.43
CA THR A 29 5.45 -18.05 -12.70
C THR A 29 4.38 -17.57 -13.68
N ARG A 30 3.49 -16.66 -13.24
CA ARG A 30 2.40 -16.11 -14.04
C ARG A 30 2.80 -14.73 -14.54
N TRP A 31 3.01 -14.59 -15.85
CA TRP A 31 3.41 -13.33 -16.47
C TRP A 31 2.46 -12.14 -16.18
N PRO A 32 1.11 -12.31 -16.05
CA PRO A 32 0.24 -11.17 -15.76
C PRO A 32 0.52 -10.57 -14.39
N MET A 33 0.93 -11.39 -13.41
CA MET A 33 1.31 -10.88 -12.08
C MET A 33 2.60 -10.08 -12.11
N ALA A 34 3.55 -10.42 -13.00
CA ALA A 34 4.75 -9.61 -13.17
C ALA A 34 4.40 -8.21 -13.71
N VAL A 35 3.48 -8.14 -14.67
CA VAL A 35 2.95 -6.86 -15.19
C VAL A 35 2.23 -6.09 -14.10
N PHE A 36 1.38 -6.74 -13.31
CA PHE A 36 0.70 -6.10 -12.18
C PHE A 36 1.69 -5.46 -11.19
N PHE A 37 2.74 -6.19 -10.79
CA PHE A 37 3.74 -5.64 -9.87
C PHE A 37 4.51 -4.46 -10.48
N ALA A 38 4.78 -4.49 -11.79
CA ALA A 38 5.38 -3.37 -12.50
C ALA A 38 4.48 -2.12 -12.47
N VAL A 39 3.18 -2.28 -12.72
CA VAL A 39 2.19 -1.18 -12.63
C VAL A 39 2.15 -0.59 -11.22
N VAL A 40 2.10 -1.43 -10.19
CA VAL A 40 2.11 -0.98 -8.78
C VAL A 40 3.39 -0.22 -8.44
N ASN A 41 4.53 -0.63 -8.99
CA ASN A 41 5.80 0.06 -8.80
C ASN A 41 5.79 1.49 -9.34
N VAL A 42 5.36 1.64 -10.59
CA VAL A 42 5.29 2.94 -11.27
C VAL A 42 4.23 3.83 -10.60
N SER A 43 3.06 3.29 -10.29
CA SER A 43 1.97 4.05 -9.66
C SER A 43 2.39 4.61 -8.30
N ARG A 44 3.13 3.82 -7.51
CA ARG A 44 3.65 4.24 -6.20
C ARG A 44 4.64 5.39 -6.31
N VAL A 45 5.55 5.36 -7.29
CA VAL A 45 6.51 6.45 -7.53
C VAL A 45 5.78 7.71 -7.97
N ASN A 46 4.80 7.59 -8.86
CA ASN A 46 3.99 8.71 -9.34
C ASN A 46 3.14 9.31 -8.21
N ALA A 47 2.53 8.48 -7.37
CA ALA A 47 1.78 8.93 -6.20
C ALA A 47 2.68 9.69 -5.21
N TYR A 48 3.92 9.25 -5.03
CA TYR A 48 4.88 9.97 -4.19
C TYR A 48 5.27 11.33 -4.79
N ILE A 49 5.50 11.40 -6.11
CA ILE A 49 5.77 12.67 -6.79
C ILE A 49 4.59 13.64 -6.60
N LEU A 50 3.36 13.16 -6.80
CA LEU A 50 2.15 13.96 -6.58
C LEU A 50 2.05 14.45 -5.13
N TYR A 51 2.32 13.57 -4.16
CA TYR A 51 2.35 13.92 -2.75
C TYR A 51 3.37 15.04 -2.46
N GLN A 52 4.56 15.00 -3.07
CA GLN A 52 5.58 16.04 -2.91
C GLN A 52 5.18 17.39 -3.52
N HIS A 53 4.30 17.41 -4.52
CA HIS A 53 3.81 18.63 -5.15
C HIS A 53 2.57 19.23 -4.46
N TYR A 54 2.02 18.57 -3.44
CA TYR A 54 0.91 19.10 -2.66
C TYR A 54 1.34 20.32 -1.82
N GLU A 55 0.43 21.25 -1.51
CA GLU A 55 0.76 22.59 -0.98
C GLU A 55 1.61 22.61 0.30
N ARG A 56 1.55 21.54 1.13
CA ARG A 56 2.34 21.37 2.36
C ARG A 56 2.65 19.90 2.60
N PRO A 57 3.61 19.29 1.87
CA PRO A 57 3.94 17.90 2.12
C PRO A 57 4.69 17.82 3.44
N LYS A 58 4.29 16.89 4.32
CA LYS A 58 5.18 16.51 5.42
C LYS A 58 6.42 15.88 4.79
N THR A 59 7.61 16.25 5.28
CA THR A 59 8.85 15.58 4.90
C THR A 59 8.81 14.15 5.43
N ILE A 60 8.50 13.21 4.55
CA ILE A 60 8.42 11.78 4.88
C ILE A 60 9.62 11.08 4.24
N ILE A 61 10.22 10.14 4.98
CA ILE A 61 11.24 9.25 4.43
C ILE A 61 10.61 8.47 3.28
N ARG A 62 11.28 8.40 2.14
CA ARG A 62 10.72 7.84 0.90
C ARG A 62 10.16 6.41 1.03
N LEU A 63 10.71 5.58 1.93
CA LEU A 63 10.21 4.24 2.24
C LEU A 63 8.96 4.26 3.14
N GLU A 64 8.76 5.29 3.93
CA GLU A 64 7.64 5.38 4.86
C GLU A 64 6.34 5.72 4.14
N PHE A 65 6.40 6.55 3.09
CA PHE A 65 5.26 6.85 2.23
C PHE A 65 4.51 5.59 1.72
N PRO A 66 5.17 4.61 1.07
CA PRO A 66 4.46 3.41 0.61
C PRO A 66 3.99 2.50 1.75
N LYS A 67 4.61 2.54 2.94
CA LYS A 67 4.08 1.82 4.11
C LYS A 67 2.78 2.44 4.60
N GLU A 68 2.74 3.76 4.72
CA GLU A 68 1.52 4.49 5.11
C GLU A 68 0.42 4.30 4.07
N LEU A 69 0.76 4.35 2.78
CA LEU A 69 -0.16 4.04 1.69
C LEU A 69 -0.70 2.61 1.79
N ALA A 70 0.16 1.62 2.04
CA ALA A 70 -0.29 0.23 2.20
C ALA A 70 -1.20 0.07 3.43
N LYS A 71 -0.88 0.74 4.54
CA LYS A 71 -1.73 0.76 5.74
C LYS A 71 -3.09 1.38 5.45
N SER A 72 -3.15 2.51 4.75
CA SER A 72 -4.41 3.18 4.44
C SER A 72 -5.31 2.36 3.51
N LEU A 73 -4.73 1.66 2.53
CA LEU A 73 -5.46 0.74 1.66
C LEU A 73 -6.02 -0.47 2.39
N CYS A 74 -5.28 -1.01 3.36
CA CYS A 74 -5.68 -2.19 4.12
C CYS A 74 -6.62 -1.88 5.30
N ARG A 75 -6.60 -0.65 5.80
CA ARG A 75 -7.42 -0.19 6.94
C ARG A 75 -8.90 -0.58 6.87
N PRO A 76 -9.66 -0.32 5.79
CA PRO A 76 -11.09 -0.65 5.74
C PRO A 76 -11.36 -2.16 5.87
N HIS A 77 -10.43 -3.00 5.41
CA HIS A 77 -10.51 -4.44 5.55
C HIS A 77 -10.18 -4.88 6.97
N TRP A 78 -9.17 -4.28 7.61
CA TRP A 78 -8.81 -4.55 9.00
C TRP A 78 -9.94 -4.19 9.98
N GLU A 79 -10.58 -3.03 9.79
CA GLU A 79 -11.73 -2.59 10.59
C GLU A 79 -12.92 -3.56 10.44
N GLY A 80 -13.09 -4.17 9.27
CA GLY A 80 -14.10 -5.21 9.05
C GLY A 80 -13.77 -6.54 9.73
N ILE A 81 -12.50 -6.95 9.72
CA ILE A 81 -12.08 -8.22 10.30
C ILE A 81 -11.99 -8.16 11.82
N TYR A 82 -11.50 -7.05 12.39
CA TYR A 82 -11.25 -6.88 13.82
C TYR A 82 -12.37 -7.42 14.73
N PRO A 83 -13.65 -7.05 14.56
CA PRO A 83 -14.73 -7.57 15.42
C PRO A 83 -15.01 -9.06 15.22
N THR A 84 -14.81 -9.59 14.01
CA THR A 84 -15.08 -11.00 13.67
C THR A 84 -13.89 -11.93 13.93
N CYS A 85 -12.73 -11.38 14.26
CA CYS A 85 -11.49 -12.14 14.38
C CYS A 85 -11.52 -13.03 15.61
N LYS A 86 -11.23 -14.33 15.43
CA LYS A 86 -11.20 -15.33 16.51
C LYS A 86 -9.82 -15.55 17.12
N SER A 87 -8.75 -15.17 16.41
CA SER A 87 -7.37 -15.39 16.85
C SER A 87 -6.89 -14.26 17.74
N SER A 88 -6.53 -14.60 19.00
CA SER A 88 -6.01 -13.65 19.99
C SER A 88 -4.82 -12.83 19.46
N ASP A 89 -3.85 -13.50 18.84
CA ASP A 89 -2.64 -12.85 18.31
C ASP A 89 -2.96 -11.83 17.19
N LEU A 90 -3.92 -12.17 16.32
CA LEU A 90 -4.33 -11.28 15.24
C LEU A 90 -5.07 -10.06 15.79
N ILE A 91 -5.91 -10.24 16.81
CA ILE A 91 -6.62 -9.15 17.47
C ILE A 91 -5.62 -8.16 18.08
N ILE A 92 -4.61 -8.64 18.82
CA ILE A 92 -3.59 -7.78 19.46
C ILE A 92 -2.80 -6.99 18.41
N ARG A 93 -2.44 -7.63 17.30
CA ARG A 93 -1.72 -6.94 16.21
C ARG A 93 -2.60 -5.92 15.50
N LEU A 94 -3.87 -6.27 15.24
CA LEU A 94 -4.83 -5.37 14.58
C LEU A 94 -5.19 -4.19 15.48
N SER A 95 -5.39 -4.38 16.79
CA SER A 95 -5.64 -3.27 17.71
C SER A 95 -4.47 -2.29 17.73
N GLY A 96 -3.23 -2.80 17.79
CA GLY A 96 -2.02 -1.97 17.70
C GLY A 96 -1.87 -1.24 16.35
N LEU A 97 -2.27 -1.86 15.24
CA LEU A 97 -2.26 -1.21 13.92
C LEU A 97 -3.37 -0.17 13.74
N LEU A 98 -4.52 -0.38 14.39
CA LEU A 98 -5.67 0.53 14.34
C LEU A 98 -5.59 1.65 15.38
N GLY A 99 -4.70 1.54 16.37
CA GLY A 99 -4.57 2.49 17.47
C GLY A 99 -5.75 2.43 18.46
N ILE A 100 -6.32 1.24 18.63
CA ILE A 100 -7.41 0.98 19.59
C ILE A 100 -6.74 0.55 20.90
N ASP A 101 -6.70 1.46 21.88
CA ASP A 101 -6.08 1.23 23.20
C ASP A 101 -7.02 0.51 24.20
N GLU A 102 -8.23 0.14 23.77
CA GLU A 102 -9.21 -0.54 24.62
C GLU A 102 -8.87 -2.03 24.78
N ALA A 103 -8.94 -2.51 26.03
CA ALA A 103 -8.88 -3.92 26.36
C ALA A 103 -9.91 -4.69 25.51
N PRO A 104 -9.63 -5.93 25.06
CA PRO A 104 -10.52 -6.65 24.17
C PRO A 104 -11.90 -6.81 24.81
N ASP A 105 -12.85 -5.97 24.38
CA ASP A 105 -14.19 -5.92 24.94
C ASP A 105 -14.91 -7.25 24.69
N GLU A 106 -15.53 -7.80 25.73
CA GLU A 106 -16.19 -9.12 25.71
C GLU A 106 -17.41 -9.17 24.77
N GLN A 107 -17.86 -8.03 24.25
CA GLN A 107 -19.07 -7.90 23.44
C GLN A 107 -18.78 -7.50 21.99
N ARG A 108 -18.09 -8.37 21.24
CA ARG A 108 -17.93 -8.17 19.79
C ARG A 108 -19.17 -8.66 19.05
N GLN A 109 -20.05 -7.73 18.69
CA GLN A 109 -21.14 -8.02 17.76
C GLN A 109 -20.60 -8.16 16.32
N PRO A 110 -21.09 -9.14 15.54
CA PRO A 110 -20.71 -9.30 14.14
C PRO A 110 -21.11 -8.06 13.33
N LEU A 111 -20.22 -7.56 12.48
CA LEU A 111 -20.61 -6.61 11.45
C LEU A 111 -21.45 -7.36 10.42
N ASP A 112 -22.77 -7.19 10.47
CA ASP A 112 -23.73 -7.61 9.44
C ASP A 112 -23.54 -6.75 8.17
N ARG A 113 -22.39 -6.87 7.51
CA ARG A 113 -22.25 -6.40 6.13
C ARG A 113 -22.53 -7.60 5.22
N PRO A 114 -23.66 -7.63 4.49
CA PRO A 114 -23.91 -8.70 3.55
C PRO A 114 -22.77 -8.75 2.55
N LEU A 115 -22.14 -9.92 2.42
CA LEU A 115 -21.18 -10.17 1.36
C LEU A 115 -21.95 -10.09 0.04
N GLU A 116 -21.77 -9.00 -0.69
CA GLU A 116 -22.22 -8.97 -2.09
C GLU A 116 -21.45 -10.05 -2.83
N ILE A 117 -22.15 -11.16 -3.12
CA ILE A 117 -21.64 -12.22 -3.98
C ILE A 117 -21.52 -11.60 -5.37
N LYS A 118 -20.34 -11.04 -5.66
CA LYS A 118 -20.00 -10.66 -7.02
C LYS A 118 -19.98 -11.95 -7.82
N LYS A 119 -20.97 -12.10 -8.71
CA LYS A 119 -21.03 -13.20 -9.66
C LYS A 119 -19.73 -13.15 -10.48
N THR A 120 -18.78 -14.02 -10.14
CA THR A 120 -17.67 -14.33 -11.01
C THR A 120 -18.25 -15.05 -12.21
N CYS A 121 -18.09 -14.45 -13.39
CA CYS A 121 -18.30 -15.13 -14.66
C CYS A 121 -17.38 -16.35 -14.78
#